data_AF-A0A101Y377-F1
#
_entry.id   AF-A0A101Y377-F1
#
_cell.length_a   1.000
_cell.length_b   1.000
_cell.length_c   1.000
_cell.angle_alpha   90.00
_cell.angle_beta   90.00
_cell.angle_gamma   90.00
#
_symmetry.space_group_name_H-M   'P 1'
#
loop_
_entity.id
_entity.type
_entity.pdbx_description
1 polymer ?
#
loop_
_entity_poly.entity_id
_entity_poly.type
_entity_poly.pdbx_seq_one_letter_code
_entity_poly.pdbx_strand_id
1 'polypeptide(L)'
;MSFFDKFKAGVSEAGNKAKTVVEVNRLKLQNSGKQSEIDKQYQAMGKQLFEATLQGLPLQAEAYAVNMNRILALKAEIEANLEQISALGDVKICKGCNSTVPADARFCPNCGHTFEAPREP
;
A
#
# COMPACT_ATOMS: atom_id res chain seq x y z
N MET A 1 17.65 -2.06 -39.60
CA MET A 1 17.88 -1.54 -38.23
C MET A 1 19.21 -2.08 -37.73
N SER A 2 20.12 -1.20 -37.28
CA SER A 2 21.52 -1.54 -36.96
C SER A 2 21.63 -2.34 -35.65
N PHE A 3 22.59 -3.26 -35.58
CA PHE A 3 22.91 -4.07 -34.39
C PHE A 3 23.28 -3.19 -33.18
N PHE A 4 23.90 -2.04 -33.43
CA PHE A 4 24.30 -1.07 -32.41
C PHE A 4 23.09 -0.33 -31.78
N ASP A 5 22.02 -0.10 -32.56
CA ASP A 5 20.79 0.53 -32.05
C ASP A 5 20.04 -0.41 -31.12
N LYS A 6 20.02 -1.72 -31.43
CA LYS A 6 19.45 -2.75 -30.55
C LYS A 6 20.25 -2.91 -29.25
N PHE A 7 21.58 -2.82 -29.33
CA PHE A 7 22.44 -2.87 -28.13
C PHE A 7 22.19 -1.68 -27.20
N LYS A 8 22.17 -0.45 -27.74
CA LYS A 8 21.84 0.75 -26.94
C LYS A 8 20.44 0.69 -26.36
N ALA A 9 19.45 0.25 -27.14
CA ALA A 9 18.09 0.06 -26.66
C ALA A 9 18.03 -0.94 -25.49
N GLY A 10 18.70 -2.08 -25.59
CA GLY A 10 18.75 -3.08 -24.51
C GLY A 10 19.40 -2.58 -23.22
N VAL A 11 20.49 -1.80 -23.32
CA VAL A 11 21.16 -1.20 -22.15
C VAL A 11 20.28 -0.13 -21.49
N SER A 12 19.63 0.72 -22.28
CA SER A 12 18.70 1.74 -21.76
C SER A 12 17.45 1.13 -21.12
N GLU A 13 16.92 0.06 -21.70
CA GLU A 13 15.73 -0.64 -21.18
C GLU A 13 16.02 -1.36 -19.86
N ALA A 14 17.18 -2.04 -19.75
CA ALA A 14 17.61 -2.69 -18.52
C ALA A 14 17.83 -1.68 -17.38
N GLY A 15 18.43 -0.52 -17.69
CA GLY A 15 18.63 0.56 -16.71
C GLY A 15 17.32 1.16 -16.20
N ASN A 16 16.33 1.34 -17.08
CA ASN A 16 15.01 1.85 -16.70
C ASN A 16 14.24 0.85 -15.82
N LYS A 17 14.24 -0.43 -16.17
CA LYS A 17 13.61 -1.49 -15.37
C LYS A 17 14.23 -1.61 -13.97
N ALA A 18 15.55 -1.50 -13.86
CA ALA A 18 16.23 -1.52 -12.56
C ALA A 18 15.83 -0.33 -11.66
N LYS A 19 15.74 0.88 -12.22
CA LYS A 19 15.27 2.07 -11.49
C LYS A 19 13.83 1.90 -10.97
N THR A 20 12.93 1.37 -11.79
CA THR A 20 11.55 1.07 -11.39
C THR A 20 11.48 0.10 -10.22
N VAL A 21 12.26 -0.99 -10.23
CA VAL A 21 12.27 -1.98 -9.14
C VAL A 21 12.74 -1.38 -7.82
N VAL A 22 13.80 -0.57 -7.85
CA VAL A 22 14.32 0.12 -6.66
C VAL A 22 13.26 1.05 -6.08
N GLU A 23 12.58 1.83 -6.93
CA GLU A 23 11.55 2.76 -6.51
C GLU A 23 10.33 2.05 -5.93
N VAL A 24 9.86 0.97 -6.55
CA VAL A 24 8.76 0.14 -6.03
C VAL A 24 9.13 -0.43 -4.65
N ASN A 25 10.34 -0.95 -4.47
CA ASN A 25 10.77 -1.49 -3.17
C ASN A 25 10.89 -0.40 -2.11
N ARG A 26 11.36 0.80 -2.47
CA ARG A 26 11.40 1.97 -1.59
C ARG A 26 10.00 2.32 -1.09
N LEU A 27 9.03 2.43 -2.00
CA LEU A 27 7.63 2.73 -1.67
C LEU A 27 7.00 1.63 -0.80
N LYS A 28 7.27 0.35 -1.08
CA LYS A 28 6.82 -0.77 -0.25
C LYS A 28 7.38 -0.73 1.17
N LEU A 29 8.67 -0.42 1.33
CA LEU A 29 9.28 -0.25 2.65
C LEU A 29 8.65 0.90 3.42
N GLN A 30 8.39 2.03 2.75
CA GLN A 30 7.65 3.15 3.35
C GLN A 30 6.25 2.74 3.80
N ASN A 31 5.52 1.97 3.00
CA ASN A 31 4.19 1.46 3.37
C ASN A 31 4.26 0.52 4.59
N SER A 32 5.26 -0.37 4.67
CA SER A 32 5.45 -1.23 5.83
C SER A 32 5.70 -0.42 7.11
N GLY A 33 6.51 0.64 7.04
CA GLY A 33 6.75 1.53 8.18
C GLY A 33 5.48 2.27 8.61
N LYS A 34 4.71 2.79 7.66
CA LYS A 34 3.43 3.46 7.92
C LYS A 34 2.39 2.50 8.52
N GLN A 35 2.34 1.26 8.05
CA GLN A 35 1.46 0.23 8.60
C GLN A 35 1.81 -0.08 10.07
N SER A 36 3.10 -0.24 10.38
CA SER A 36 3.54 -0.42 11.77
C SER A 36 3.14 0.77 12.65
N GLU A 37 3.18 1.99 12.12
CA GLU A 37 2.73 3.17 12.85
C GLU A 37 1.22 3.18 13.08
N ILE A 38 0.42 2.78 12.08
CA ILE A 38 -1.03 2.56 12.24
C ILE A 38 -1.31 1.55 13.36
N ASP A 39 -0.58 0.44 13.40
CA ASP A 39 -0.77 -0.61 14.41
C ASP A 39 -0.48 -0.09 15.82
N LYS A 40 0.55 0.77 15.99
CA LYS A 40 0.82 1.44 17.27
C LYS A 40 -0.32 2.37 17.69
N GLN A 41 -0.91 3.11 16.75
CA GLN A 41 -2.06 3.98 17.05
C GLN A 41 -3.27 3.15 17.52
N TYR A 42 -3.54 2.01 16.87
CA TYR A 42 -4.57 1.08 17.33
C TYR A 42 -4.29 0.53 18.73
N GLN A 43 -3.05 0.11 19.00
CA GLN A 43 -2.66 -0.37 20.33
C GLN A 43 -2.81 0.70 21.41
N ALA A 44 -2.43 1.95 21.13
CA ALA A 44 -2.57 3.07 22.06
C ALA A 44 -4.04 3.31 22.42
N MET A 45 -4.92 3.38 21.41
CA MET A 45 -6.37 3.54 21.63
C MET A 45 -6.96 2.35 22.40
N GLY A 46 -6.56 1.12 22.06
CA GLY A 46 -7.00 -0.09 22.76
C GLY A 46 -6.59 -0.09 24.23
N LYS A 47 -5.39 0.37 24.54
CA LYS A 47 -4.91 0.54 25.92
C LYS A 47 -5.75 1.57 26.68
N GLN A 48 -6.00 2.73 26.09
CA GLN A 48 -6.83 3.77 26.69
C GLN A 48 -8.26 3.27 26.97
N LEU A 49 -8.85 2.55 26.02
CA LEU A 49 -10.17 1.96 26.17
C LEU A 49 -10.21 0.94 27.31
N PHE A 50 -9.20 0.07 27.37
CA PHE A 50 -9.09 -0.94 28.43
C PHE A 50 -9.00 -0.29 29.82
N GLU A 51 -8.14 0.70 29.98
CA GLU A 51 -7.97 1.43 31.24
C GLU A 51 -9.23 2.18 31.66
N ALA A 52 -9.91 2.85 30.72
CA ALA A 52 -11.18 3.53 30.99
C ALA A 52 -12.28 2.53 31.42
N THR A 53 -12.32 1.37 30.77
CA THR A 53 -13.28 0.29 31.10
C THR A 53 -13.06 -0.24 32.51
N LEU A 54 -11.82 -0.42 32.95
CA LEU A 54 -11.50 -0.82 34.33
C LEU A 54 -11.96 0.21 35.37
N GLN A 55 -11.96 1.49 35.00
CA GLN A 55 -12.44 2.58 35.84
C GLN A 55 -13.96 2.76 35.77
N GLY A 56 -14.66 1.99 34.94
CA GLY A 56 -16.10 2.16 34.69
C GLY A 56 -16.43 3.48 33.98
N LEU A 57 -15.45 4.11 33.32
CA LEU A 57 -15.61 5.39 32.65
C LEU A 57 -15.73 5.19 31.14
N PRO A 58 -16.66 5.89 30.46
CA PRO A 58 -16.71 5.87 29.00
C PRO A 58 -15.53 6.64 28.42
N LEU A 59 -14.92 6.08 27.37
CA LEU A 59 -13.87 6.77 26.62
C LEU A 59 -14.50 7.82 25.70
N GLN A 60 -14.19 9.10 25.94
CA GLN A 60 -14.70 10.22 25.14
C GLN A 60 -13.97 10.29 23.79
N ALA A 61 -14.66 10.79 22.76
CA ALA A 61 -14.15 10.82 21.39
C ALA A 61 -12.85 11.63 21.26
N GLU A 62 -12.73 12.68 22.05
CA GLU A 62 -11.58 13.57 22.11
C GLU A 62 -10.31 12.84 22.56
N ALA A 63 -10.44 11.80 23.39
CA ALA A 63 -9.31 11.06 23.95
C ALA A 63 -8.52 10.28 22.89
N TYR A 64 -9.14 9.96 21.75
CA TYR A 64 -8.53 9.20 20.66
C TYR A 64 -8.64 9.90 19.29
N ALA A 65 -9.18 11.12 19.24
CA ALA A 65 -9.33 11.89 18.00
C ALA A 65 -7.97 12.11 17.28
N VAL A 66 -6.91 12.35 18.03
CA VAL A 66 -5.55 12.51 17.49
C VAL A 66 -5.06 11.22 16.83
N ASN A 67 -5.26 10.07 17.48
CA ASN A 67 -4.90 8.77 16.94
C ASN A 67 -5.69 8.46 15.66
N MET A 68 -7.00 8.72 15.65
CA MET A 68 -7.85 8.55 14.46
C MET A 68 -7.37 9.40 13.28
N ASN A 69 -7.12 10.70 13.51
CA ASN A 69 -6.62 11.59 12.47
C ASN A 69 -5.27 11.12 11.93
N ARG A 70 -4.39 10.63 12.80
CA ARG A 70 -3.10 10.09 12.38
C ARG A 70 -3.25 8.82 11.53
N ILE A 71 -4.15 7.92 11.91
CA ILE A 71 -4.46 6.71 11.13
C ILE A 71 -4.99 7.07 9.75
N LEU A 72 -5.93 8.02 9.67
CA LEU A 72 -6.51 8.46 8.39
C LEU A 72 -5.45 9.06 7.47
N ALA A 73 -4.58 9.92 7.99
CA ALA A 73 -3.48 10.49 7.23
C ALA A 73 -2.51 9.41 6.71
N LEU A 74 -2.09 8.48 7.58
CA LEU A 74 -1.20 7.39 7.19
C LEU A 74 -1.81 6.46 6.14
N LYS A 75 -3.12 6.19 6.22
CA LYS A 75 -3.85 5.41 5.22
C LYS A 75 -3.87 6.11 3.86
N ALA A 76 -4.14 7.42 3.83
CA ALA A 76 -4.09 8.21 2.61
C ALA A 76 -2.68 8.23 1.98
N GLU A 77 -1.63 8.35 2.81
CA GLU A 77 -0.25 8.28 2.31
C GLU A 77 0.10 6.88 1.77
N ILE A 78 -0.41 5.80 2.37
CA ILE A 78 -0.24 4.43 1.84
C ILE A 78 -0.95 4.30 0.49
N GLU A 79 -2.19 4.79 0.37
CA GLU A 79 -2.96 4.76 -0.87
C GLU A 79 -2.23 5.50 -2.01
N ALA A 80 -1.70 6.69 -1.75
CA ALA A 80 -0.89 7.43 -2.72
C ALA A 80 0.36 6.66 -3.18
N ASN A 81 1.09 5.99 -2.26
CA ASN A 81 2.24 5.17 -2.64
C ASN A 81 1.83 3.93 -3.47
N LEU A 82 0.66 3.36 -3.17
CA LEU A 82 0.10 2.21 -3.89
C LEU A 82 -0.29 2.58 -5.32
N GLU A 83 -0.87 3.77 -5.52
CA GLU A 83 -1.12 4.33 -6.85
C GLU A 83 0.19 4.55 -7.63
N GLN A 84 1.22 5.10 -6.98
CA GLN A 84 2.55 5.26 -7.60
C GLN A 84 3.17 3.92 -7.99
N ILE A 85 3.09 2.89 -7.14
CA ILE A 85 3.57 1.54 -7.47
C ILE A 85 2.82 0.98 -8.67
N SER A 86 1.51 1.18 -8.75
CA SER A 86 0.68 0.73 -9.87
C SER A 86 0.98 1.50 -11.16
N ALA A 87 1.32 2.79 -11.09
CA ALA A 87 1.74 3.56 -12.26
C ALA A 87 3.15 3.16 -12.75
N LEU A 88 4.00 2.69 -11.83
CA LEU A 88 5.38 2.27 -12.13
C LEU A 88 5.49 0.84 -12.67
N GLY A 89 4.50 -0.03 -12.47
CA GLY A 89 4.53 -1.43 -12.93
C GLY A 89 3.23 -1.89 -13.58
N ASP A 90 3.29 -2.99 -14.35
CA ASP A 90 2.09 -3.69 -14.89
C ASP A 90 1.38 -4.50 -13.78
N VAL A 91 1.08 -3.83 -12.68
CA VAL A 91 0.53 -4.43 -11.46
C VAL A 91 -0.61 -3.57 -10.95
N LYS A 92 -1.62 -4.22 -10.37
CA LYS A 92 -2.70 -3.57 -9.64
C LYS A 92 -2.63 -3.92 -8.15
N ILE A 93 -3.28 -3.11 -7.34
CA ILE A 93 -3.32 -3.28 -5.90
C ILE A 93 -4.64 -3.93 -5.50
N CYS A 94 -4.56 -4.98 -4.69
CA CYS A 94 -5.77 -5.62 -4.18
C CYS A 94 -6.46 -4.73 -3.13
N LYS A 95 -7.70 -4.32 -3.37
CA LYS A 95 -8.48 -3.54 -2.38
C LYS A 95 -8.86 -4.32 -1.12
N GLY A 96 -8.81 -5.66 -1.16
CA GLY A 96 -9.15 -6.51 -0.02
C GLY A 96 -8.01 -6.68 0.99
N CYS A 97 -6.75 -6.67 0.55
CA CYS A 97 -5.60 -6.93 1.42
C CYS A 97 -4.35 -6.08 1.12
N ASN A 98 -4.45 -5.12 0.20
CA ASN A 98 -3.39 -4.21 -0.24
C ASN A 98 -2.13 -4.89 -0.83
N SER A 99 -2.19 -6.17 -1.18
CA SER A 99 -1.08 -6.84 -1.89
C SER A 99 -0.97 -6.36 -3.35
N THR A 100 0.25 -6.20 -3.84
CA THR A 100 0.53 -6.00 -5.27
C THR A 100 0.31 -7.29 -6.05
N VAL A 101 -0.46 -7.25 -7.12
CA VAL A 101 -0.79 -8.39 -7.98
C VAL A 101 -0.61 -8.02 -9.47
N PRO A 102 -0.35 -8.98 -10.36
CA PRO A 102 -0.31 -8.73 -11.80
C PRO A 102 -1.59 -8.02 -12.29
N ALA A 103 -1.46 -7.08 -13.24
CA ALA A 103 -2.59 -6.31 -13.75
C ALA A 103 -3.68 -7.20 -14.38
N ASP A 104 -3.28 -8.30 -15.00
CA ASP A 104 -4.13 -9.31 -15.64
C ASP A 104 -4.75 -10.33 -14.67
N ALA A 105 -4.33 -10.33 -13.40
CA ALA A 105 -4.83 -11.29 -12.40
C ALA A 105 -6.35 -11.15 -12.23
N ARG A 106 -7.10 -12.26 -12.33
CA ARG A 106 -8.57 -12.29 -12.09
C ARG A 106 -8.94 -12.41 -10.61
N PHE A 107 -8.01 -12.91 -9.79
CA PHE A 107 -8.18 -13.08 -8.35
C PHE A 107 -6.87 -12.74 -7.62
N CYS A 108 -6.97 -12.33 -6.36
CA CYS A 108 -5.83 -12.08 -5.51
C CYS A 108 -5.24 -13.40 -4.99
N PRO A 109 -3.98 -13.74 -5.29
CA PRO A 109 -3.34 -14.96 -4.76
C PRO A 109 -3.09 -14.89 -3.24
N ASN A 110 -3.15 -13.71 -2.64
CA ASN A 110 -2.88 -13.53 -1.20
C ASN A 110 -4.14 -13.62 -0.32
N CYS A 111 -5.30 -13.16 -0.80
CA CYS A 111 -6.53 -13.13 0.01
C CYS A 111 -7.78 -13.68 -0.69
N GLY A 112 -7.69 -14.10 -1.96
CA GLY A 112 -8.83 -14.64 -2.70
C GLY A 112 -9.82 -13.60 -3.22
N HIS A 113 -9.60 -12.30 -3.00
CA HIS A 113 -10.46 -11.24 -3.55
C HIS A 113 -10.54 -11.33 -5.08
N THR A 114 -11.76 -11.36 -5.62
CA THR A 114 -12.00 -11.43 -7.07
C THR A 114 -11.94 -10.03 -7.66
N PHE A 115 -11.12 -9.85 -8.69
CA PHE A 115 -11.07 -8.61 -9.45
C PHE A 115 -12.10 -8.73 -10.57
N GLU A 116 -13.22 -8.00 -10.46
CA GLU A 116 -14.23 -7.98 -11.53
C GLU A 116 -13.55 -7.68 -12.87
N ALA A 117 -13.83 -8.53 -13.88
CA ALA A 117 -13.31 -8.32 -15.21
C ALA A 117 -13.88 -7.02 -15.80
N PRO A 118 -13.12 -6.29 -16.64
CA PRO A 118 -13.71 -5.22 -17.44
C PRO A 118 -14.88 -5.82 -18.22
N ARG A 119 -16.07 -5.25 -18.09
CA ARG A 119 -17.14 -5.52 -19.06
C ARG A 119 -16.62 -5.04 -20.41
N GLU A 120 -16.37 -5.97 -21.34
CA GLU A 120 -16.16 -5.59 -22.73
C GLU A 120 -17.45 -4.93 -23.25
N PRO A 121 -17.35 -3.81 -24.00
CA PRO A 121 -18.50 -3.12 -24.59
C PRO A 121 -19.18 -3.94 -25.69
#